data_AF-A0A7X6RVC1-F1
#
_entry.id   AF-A0A7X6RVC1-F1
#
_cell.length_a   1.000
_cell.length_b   1.000
_cell.length_c   1.000
_cell.angle_alpha   90.00
_cell.angle_beta   90.00
_cell.angle_gamma   90.00
#
_symmetry.space_group_name_H-M   'P 1'
#
loop_
_entity.id
_entity.type
_entity.pdbx_description
1 polymer ?
#
loop_
_entity_poly.entity_id
_entity_poly.type
_entity_poly.pdbx_seq_one_letter_code
_entity_poly.pdbx_strand_id
1 'polypeptide(L)'
;MVTLAFCVPSGAGYQVRTGRSNARVTEELSTEKAWLMARTEGSARLWQTQTADMAAALPYFRATMTHFVALHGGILPTRQPACDGFTATFDRASDAVSCALYLQLTPLDPFDLCIGVHTAYTGTKRLRDIAHGGQTLISGTTASAVAGDLPAGATLKYLGRQRMGDAEPQERLLQLCHPGLRKYLQPLRMPNAVLAEILVN
;
A
#
# COMPACT_ATOMS: atom_id res chain seq x y z
N MET A 1 14.39 -23.12 -17.14
CA MET A 1 15.05 -22.68 -15.89
C MET A 1 14.96 -21.16 -15.86
N VAL A 2 13.89 -20.62 -15.26
CA VAL A 2 13.62 -19.18 -15.26
C VAL A 2 14.34 -18.57 -14.06
N THR A 3 15.37 -17.78 -14.32
CA THR A 3 16.04 -16.97 -13.30
C THR A 3 15.04 -15.97 -12.74
N LEU A 4 14.48 -16.25 -11.57
CA LEU A 4 13.77 -15.27 -10.75
C LEU A 4 14.75 -14.15 -10.41
N ALA A 5 14.51 -12.96 -10.95
CA ALA A 5 15.24 -11.76 -10.55
C ALA A 5 14.83 -11.41 -9.12
N PHE A 6 15.56 -11.95 -8.15
CA PHE A 6 15.44 -11.55 -6.75
C PHE A 6 15.88 -10.09 -6.62
N CYS A 7 15.03 -9.25 -6.04
CA CYS A 7 15.43 -7.93 -5.59
C CYS A 7 16.22 -8.10 -4.28
N VAL A 8 17.51 -8.43 -4.38
CA VAL A 8 18.43 -8.49 -3.23
C VAL A 8 18.96 -7.08 -2.95
N PRO A 9 18.95 -6.58 -1.71
CA PRO A 9 19.59 -5.30 -1.39
C PRO A 9 21.12 -5.49 -1.39
N SER A 10 21.82 -4.86 -2.33
CA SER A 10 23.29 -4.78 -2.32
C SER A 10 23.73 -3.44 -1.72
N GLY A 11 24.65 -3.48 -0.75
CA GLY A 11 25.10 -2.36 0.09
C GLY A 11 26.01 -1.33 -0.60
N ALA A 12 25.89 -1.12 -1.90
CA ALA A 12 26.60 -0.07 -2.62
C ALA A 12 25.65 0.54 -3.66
N GLY A 13 25.58 1.87 -3.69
CA GLY A 13 24.62 2.64 -4.49
C GLY A 13 24.50 2.19 -5.95
N TYR A 14 23.30 2.38 -6.50
CA TYR A 14 23.00 2.02 -7.87
C TYR A 14 23.57 3.06 -8.84
N GLN A 15 24.60 2.68 -9.61
CA GLN A 15 25.03 3.42 -10.80
C GLN A 15 24.27 2.89 -12.01
N VAL A 16 23.42 3.74 -12.60
CA VAL A 16 22.75 3.50 -13.89
C VAL A 16 23.71 3.95 -14.99
N ARG A 17 24.22 3.03 -15.82
CA ARG A 17 24.82 3.39 -17.11
C ARG A 17 23.72 3.90 -18.02
N THR A 18 23.71 5.22 -18.25
CA THR A 18 22.79 5.93 -19.12
C THR A 18 23.11 5.66 -20.59
N GLY A 19 22.33 4.76 -21.20
CA GLY A 19 22.07 4.79 -22.63
C GLY A 19 21.04 5.90 -22.91
N ARG A 20 21.47 6.95 -23.61
CA ARG A 20 20.72 8.16 -23.91
C ARG A 20 19.42 7.83 -24.65
N SER A 21 18.26 7.96 -23.99
CA SER A 21 16.99 8.24 -24.67
C SER A 21 16.15 9.15 -23.78
N ASN A 22 15.96 10.39 -24.24
CA ASN A 22 15.06 11.36 -23.65
C ASN A 22 13.63 10.94 -24.00
N ALA A 23 12.93 10.32 -23.07
CA ALA A 23 11.47 10.31 -23.07
C ALA A 23 11.02 10.91 -21.74
N ARG A 24 10.68 12.21 -21.77
CA ARG A 24 9.83 12.81 -20.74
C ARG A 24 8.46 12.14 -20.89
N VAL A 25 8.21 11.10 -20.12
CA VAL A 25 6.85 10.62 -19.90
C VAL A 25 6.25 11.59 -18.88
N THR A 26 5.76 12.72 -19.39
CA THR A 26 4.73 13.50 -18.72
C THR A 26 3.45 12.68 -18.89
N GLU A 27 3.28 11.68 -18.02
CA GLU A 27 2.01 10.99 -17.88
C GLU A 27 1.07 12.01 -17.26
N GLU A 28 0.11 12.48 -18.05
CA GLU A 28 -0.92 13.42 -17.63
C GLU A 28 -1.83 12.69 -16.62
N LEU A 29 -1.42 12.74 -15.35
CA LEU A 29 -2.15 12.13 -14.25
C LEU A 29 -3.45 12.91 -14.09
N SER A 30 -4.57 12.34 -14.54
CA SER A 30 -5.88 12.88 -14.22
C SER A 30 -5.97 13.06 -12.70
N THR A 31 -6.22 14.28 -12.28
CA THR A 31 -6.14 14.77 -10.89
C THR A 31 -7.17 14.11 -9.95
N GLU A 32 -8.01 13.21 -10.46
CA GLU A 32 -9.13 12.57 -9.75
C GLU A 32 -8.90 11.09 -9.41
N LYS A 33 -7.74 10.50 -9.76
CA LYS A 33 -7.50 9.06 -9.52
C LYS A 33 -7.00 8.77 -8.11
N ALA A 34 -7.56 7.74 -7.49
CA ALA A 34 -7.05 7.17 -6.25
C ALA A 34 -5.98 6.11 -6.57
N TRP A 35 -4.91 6.11 -5.79
CA TRP A 35 -3.83 5.16 -5.86
C TRP A 35 -3.85 4.27 -4.63
N LEU A 36 -3.60 2.98 -4.84
CA LEU A 36 -3.35 2.00 -3.79
C LEU A 36 -1.97 1.41 -4.03
N MET A 37 -1.12 1.40 -3.01
CA MET A 37 0.16 0.69 -3.06
C MET A 37 0.28 -0.25 -1.87
N ALA A 38 0.76 -1.45 -2.14
CA ALA A 38 0.96 -2.49 -1.13
C ALA A 38 2.40 -3.02 -1.16
N ARG A 39 2.87 -3.45 0.00
CA ARG A 39 4.17 -4.10 0.23
C ARG A 39 3.97 -5.18 1.28
N THR A 40 4.69 -6.28 1.17
CA THR A 40 4.80 -7.24 2.28
C THR A 40 5.79 -6.76 3.34
N GLU A 41 5.39 -6.76 4.61
CA GLU A 41 6.29 -6.49 5.73
C GLU A 41 7.35 -7.57 5.89
N GLY A 42 8.61 -7.18 6.07
CA GLY A 42 9.69 -8.14 6.36
C GLY A 42 10.01 -9.10 5.21
N SER A 43 9.52 -8.85 3.99
CA SER A 43 9.67 -9.75 2.84
C SER A 43 11.11 -10.17 2.57
N ALA A 44 12.06 -9.24 2.63
CA ALA A 44 13.47 -9.54 2.41
C ALA A 44 13.98 -10.66 3.35
N ARG A 45 13.55 -10.66 4.62
CA ARG A 45 13.90 -11.71 5.58
C ARG A 45 13.14 -13.00 5.28
N LEU A 46 11.84 -12.91 4.98
CA LEU A 46 11.01 -14.09 4.67
C LEU A 46 11.53 -14.83 3.44
N TRP A 47 11.90 -14.14 2.37
CA TRP A 47 12.49 -14.75 1.18
C TRP A 47 13.83 -15.44 1.45
N GLN A 48 14.60 -14.98 2.44
CA GLN A 48 15.86 -15.63 2.85
C GLN A 48 15.62 -16.85 3.75
N THR A 49 14.67 -16.78 4.67
CA THR A 49 14.46 -17.81 5.69
C THR A 49 13.40 -18.86 5.33
N GLN A 50 12.47 -18.54 4.43
CA GLN A 50 11.26 -19.32 4.11
C GLN A 50 10.99 -19.31 2.58
N THR A 51 12.03 -19.43 1.77
CA THR A 51 11.95 -19.28 0.30
C THR A 51 10.91 -20.20 -0.34
N ALA A 52 10.83 -21.47 0.11
CA ALA A 52 9.91 -22.45 -0.44
C ALA A 52 8.44 -22.08 -0.18
N ASP A 53 8.12 -21.69 1.05
CA ASP A 53 6.76 -21.30 1.45
C ASP A 53 6.31 -20.03 0.74
N MET A 54 7.20 -19.03 0.66
CA MET A 54 6.94 -17.79 -0.10
C MET A 54 6.69 -18.08 -1.58
N ALA A 55 7.51 -18.91 -2.21
CA ALA A 55 7.35 -19.28 -3.61
C ALA A 55 6.04 -20.05 -3.85
N ALA A 56 5.64 -20.93 -2.93
CA ALA A 56 4.40 -21.69 -3.02
C ALA A 56 3.15 -20.81 -2.82
N ALA A 57 3.21 -19.80 -1.96
CA ALA A 57 2.09 -18.90 -1.67
C ALA A 57 1.92 -17.77 -2.72
N LEU A 58 2.98 -17.41 -3.45
CA LEU A 58 2.98 -16.27 -4.38
C LEU A 58 1.89 -16.34 -5.47
N PRO A 59 1.60 -17.50 -6.12
CA PRO A 59 0.52 -17.59 -7.11
C PRO A 59 -0.85 -17.25 -6.53
N TYR A 60 -1.16 -17.76 -5.33
CA TYR A 60 -2.41 -17.46 -4.65
C TYR A 60 -2.49 -15.97 -4.29
N PHE A 61 -1.44 -15.41 -3.69
CA PHE A 61 -1.35 -13.98 -3.42
C PHE A 61 -1.62 -13.13 -4.67
N ARG A 62 -0.99 -13.47 -5.79
CA ARG A 62 -1.16 -12.74 -7.06
C ARG A 62 -2.56 -12.89 -7.64
N ALA A 63 -3.15 -14.07 -7.60
CA ALA A 63 -4.51 -14.29 -8.06
C ALA A 63 -5.50 -13.46 -7.22
N THR A 64 -5.35 -13.47 -5.90
CA THR A 64 -6.18 -12.71 -4.97
C THR A 64 -6.06 -11.21 -5.18
N MET A 65 -4.85 -10.68 -5.31
CA MET A 65 -4.68 -9.24 -5.55
C MET A 65 -5.28 -8.81 -6.90
N THR A 66 -5.08 -9.60 -7.96
CA THR A 66 -5.67 -9.29 -9.27
C THR A 66 -7.19 -9.38 -9.22
N HIS A 67 -7.73 -10.37 -8.51
CA HIS A 67 -9.18 -10.51 -8.33
C HIS A 67 -9.80 -9.29 -7.64
N PHE A 68 -9.28 -8.87 -6.48
CA PHE A 68 -9.87 -7.75 -5.75
C PHE A 68 -9.69 -6.42 -6.47
N VAL A 69 -8.53 -6.19 -7.10
CA VAL A 69 -8.34 -4.97 -7.89
C VAL A 69 -9.39 -4.91 -9.01
N ALA A 70 -9.59 -6.00 -9.75
CA ALA A 70 -10.61 -6.05 -10.82
C ALA A 70 -12.05 -5.96 -10.28
N LEU A 71 -12.35 -6.63 -9.17
CA LEU A 71 -13.68 -6.60 -8.52
C LEU A 71 -14.11 -5.17 -8.14
N HIS A 72 -13.14 -4.34 -7.77
CA HIS A 72 -13.36 -2.93 -7.41
C HIS A 72 -13.04 -1.96 -8.56
N GLY A 73 -13.01 -2.43 -9.82
CA GLY A 73 -12.82 -1.56 -10.99
C GLY A 73 -11.45 -0.89 -11.08
N GLY A 74 -10.47 -1.39 -10.33
CA GLY A 74 -9.10 -0.89 -10.35
C GLY A 74 -8.29 -1.45 -11.51
N ILE A 75 -7.20 -0.75 -11.81
CA ILE A 75 -6.28 -1.07 -12.90
C ILE A 75 -4.89 -1.33 -12.32
N LEU A 76 -4.33 -2.50 -12.65
CA LEU A 76 -2.93 -2.80 -12.42
C LEU A 76 -2.08 -2.34 -13.62
N PRO A 77 -0.87 -1.80 -13.39
CA PRO A 77 0.09 -1.55 -14.47
C PRO A 77 0.36 -2.82 -15.27
N THR A 78 0.49 -2.68 -16.60
CA THR A 78 0.73 -3.81 -17.53
C THR A 78 1.98 -4.61 -17.16
N ARG A 79 2.98 -3.95 -16.56
CA ARG A 79 4.21 -4.58 -16.08
C ARG A 79 4.31 -4.47 -14.58
N GLN A 80 3.71 -5.41 -13.88
CA GLN A 80 3.93 -5.56 -12.44
C GLN A 80 5.29 -6.24 -12.21
N PRO A 81 6.13 -5.74 -11.29
CA PRO A 81 7.27 -6.52 -10.80
C PRO A 81 6.78 -7.88 -10.29
N ALA A 82 7.59 -8.92 -10.51
CA ALA A 82 7.35 -10.26 -9.96
C ALA A 82 7.73 -10.30 -8.46
N CYS A 83 7.12 -9.42 -7.67
CA CYS A 83 7.36 -9.29 -6.24
C CYS A 83 6.06 -9.38 -5.44
N ASP A 84 6.20 -9.30 -4.13
CA ASP A 84 5.18 -9.36 -3.09
C ASP A 84 4.65 -7.96 -2.71
N GLY A 85 4.64 -7.06 -3.69
CA GLY A 85 4.10 -5.71 -3.59
C GLY A 85 3.54 -5.26 -4.95
N PHE A 86 2.60 -4.33 -4.91
CA PHE A 86 1.95 -3.85 -6.13
C PHE A 86 1.45 -2.41 -6.01
N THR A 87 1.05 -1.87 -7.15
CA THR A 87 0.44 -0.55 -7.28
C THR A 87 -0.80 -0.70 -8.15
N ALA A 88 -1.91 -0.10 -7.75
CA ALA A 88 -3.15 -0.05 -8.52
C ALA A 88 -3.71 1.37 -8.54
N THR A 89 -4.46 1.70 -9.59
CA THR A 89 -5.22 2.95 -9.70
C THR A 89 -6.71 2.66 -9.77
N PHE A 90 -7.51 3.58 -9.24
CA PHE A 90 -8.96 3.50 -9.18
C PHE A 90 -9.54 4.87 -9.55
N ASP A 91 -10.67 4.87 -10.26
CA ASP A 91 -11.38 6.11 -10.57
C ASP A 91 -12.08 6.69 -9.33
N ARG A 92 -12.47 5.85 -8.37
CA ARG A 92 -13.05 6.28 -7.09
C ARG A 92 -12.17 5.88 -5.91
N ALA A 93 -12.05 6.79 -4.95
CA ALA A 93 -11.37 6.52 -3.70
C ALA A 93 -12.05 5.44 -2.85
N SER A 94 -13.38 5.36 -2.86
CA SER A 94 -14.15 4.36 -2.12
C SER A 94 -13.88 2.94 -2.62
N ASP A 95 -13.68 2.77 -3.92
CA ASP A 95 -13.32 1.50 -4.54
C ASP A 95 -11.91 1.06 -4.13
N ALA A 96 -10.94 1.99 -4.12
CA ALA A 96 -9.60 1.73 -3.60
C ALA A 96 -9.61 1.30 -2.12
N VAL A 97 -10.39 1.99 -1.29
CA VAL A 97 -10.53 1.66 0.15
C VAL A 97 -11.21 0.30 0.35
N SER A 98 -12.22 -0.01 -0.46
CA SER A 98 -12.90 -1.32 -0.43
C SER A 98 -11.93 -2.44 -0.83
N CYS A 99 -11.19 -2.26 -1.91
CA CYS A 99 -10.14 -3.20 -2.33
C CYS A 99 -9.10 -3.41 -1.21
N ALA A 100 -8.63 -2.35 -0.58
CA ALA A 100 -7.69 -2.43 0.52
C ALA A 100 -8.26 -3.21 1.72
N LEU A 101 -9.54 -3.03 2.05
CA LEU A 101 -10.20 -3.76 3.13
C LEU A 101 -10.22 -5.27 2.84
N TYR A 102 -10.70 -5.68 1.67
CA TYR A 102 -10.83 -7.10 1.33
C TYR A 102 -9.48 -7.81 1.22
N LEU A 103 -8.44 -7.11 0.76
CA LEU A 103 -7.07 -7.63 0.77
C LEU A 103 -6.59 -7.94 2.18
N GLN A 104 -6.86 -7.06 3.15
CA GLN A 104 -6.45 -7.26 4.54
C GLN A 104 -7.29 -8.30 5.29
N LEU A 105 -8.55 -8.50 4.87
CA LEU A 105 -9.43 -9.54 5.42
C LEU A 105 -9.09 -10.93 4.90
N THR A 106 -8.43 -11.03 3.74
CA THR A 106 -8.10 -12.31 3.13
C THR A 106 -6.86 -12.91 3.79
N PRO A 107 -6.89 -14.21 4.18
CA PRO A 107 -5.70 -14.88 4.69
C PRO A 107 -4.68 -15.03 3.57
N LEU A 108 -3.64 -14.20 3.59
CA LEU A 108 -2.56 -14.15 2.61
C LEU A 108 -1.23 -14.67 3.17
N ASP A 109 -1.25 -15.43 4.27
CA ASP A 109 -0.04 -15.96 4.89
C ASP A 109 0.87 -16.65 3.84
N PRO A 110 2.19 -16.41 3.86
CA PRO A 110 2.95 -15.66 4.87
C PRO A 110 3.07 -14.14 4.62
N PHE A 111 2.28 -13.55 3.72
CA PHE A 111 2.37 -12.14 3.34
C PHE A 111 1.53 -11.21 4.24
N ASP A 112 2.17 -10.46 5.13
CA ASP A 112 1.53 -9.38 5.88
C ASP A 112 1.60 -8.05 5.10
N LEU A 113 0.44 -7.55 4.61
CA LEU A 113 0.36 -6.45 3.66
C LEU A 113 0.31 -5.05 4.27
N CYS A 114 1.39 -4.28 4.14
CA CYS A 114 1.38 -2.83 4.40
C CYS A 114 0.73 -2.09 3.22
N ILE A 115 -0.40 -1.40 3.44
CA ILE A 115 -1.14 -0.72 2.37
C ILE A 115 -1.21 0.80 2.63
N GLY A 116 -0.99 1.59 1.59
CA GLY A 116 -1.27 3.02 1.55
C GLY A 116 -2.28 3.36 0.46
N VAL A 117 -3.22 4.29 0.75
CA VAL A 117 -4.21 4.81 -0.21
C VAL A 117 -4.18 6.34 -0.20
N HIS A 118 -3.96 6.94 -1.37
CA HIS A 118 -3.93 8.40 -1.55
C HIS A 118 -4.25 8.83 -3.00
N THR A 119 -4.64 10.08 -3.22
CA THR A 119 -4.94 10.64 -4.56
C THR A 119 -3.70 11.17 -5.30
N ALA A 120 -2.51 10.93 -4.75
CA ALA A 120 -1.24 11.22 -5.43
C ALA A 120 -0.25 10.05 -5.28
N TYR A 121 0.47 9.77 -6.37
CA TYR A 121 1.43 8.66 -6.45
C TYR A 121 2.47 8.70 -5.32
N THR A 122 3.13 9.84 -5.13
CA THR A 122 4.22 10.01 -4.15
C THR A 122 3.74 9.87 -2.72
N GLY A 123 2.57 10.43 -2.38
CA GLY A 123 2.00 10.31 -1.06
C GLY A 123 1.56 8.87 -0.75
N THR A 124 1.00 8.15 -1.72
CA THR A 124 0.60 6.74 -1.55
C THR A 124 1.79 5.86 -1.19
N LYS A 125 2.92 6.04 -1.88
CA LYS A 125 4.17 5.32 -1.59
C LYS A 125 4.64 5.56 -0.15
N ARG A 126 4.61 6.82 0.30
CA ARG A 126 5.03 7.20 1.65
C ARG A 126 4.12 6.61 2.73
N LEU A 127 2.81 6.61 2.51
CA LEU A 127 1.84 5.97 3.42
C LEU A 127 2.14 4.47 3.55
N ARG A 128 2.32 3.78 2.43
CA ARG A 128 2.71 2.36 2.43
C ARG A 128 4.03 2.11 3.17
N ASP A 129 5.01 3.00 3.06
CA ASP A 129 6.33 2.82 3.65
C ASP A 129 6.33 2.95 5.19
N ILE A 130 5.41 3.73 5.76
CA ILE A 130 5.25 3.87 7.23
C ILE A 130 4.24 2.88 7.84
N ALA A 131 3.41 2.25 7.00
CA ALA A 131 2.48 1.21 7.43
C ALA A 131 3.22 -0.06 7.89
N HIS A 132 2.70 -0.66 8.95
CA HIS A 132 3.08 -2.01 9.41
C HIS A 132 2.27 -3.07 8.69
N GLY A 133 2.58 -4.37 8.92
CA GLY A 133 2.00 -5.60 8.36
C GLY A 133 0.53 -5.51 8.00
N GLY A 134 -0.49 -6.13 8.58
CA GLY A 134 -1.91 -5.91 8.21
C GLY A 134 -2.52 -4.50 8.43
N GLN A 135 -1.79 -3.40 8.17
CA GLN A 135 -2.26 -2.03 8.31
C GLN A 135 -2.54 -1.37 6.96
N THR A 136 -3.69 -0.69 6.87
CA THR A 136 -4.04 0.19 5.75
C THR A 136 -4.10 1.63 6.22
N LEU A 137 -3.24 2.47 5.64
CA LEU A 137 -3.17 3.90 5.91
C LEU A 137 -3.80 4.71 4.78
N ILE A 138 -4.63 5.67 5.17
CA ILE A 138 -5.44 6.51 4.30
C ILE A 138 -5.12 7.96 4.60
N SER A 139 -4.93 8.74 3.52
CA SER A 139 -4.69 10.17 3.63
C SER A 139 -5.95 10.94 4.05
N GLY A 140 -5.80 12.11 4.67
CA GLY A 140 -6.89 13.02 5.02
C GLY A 140 -7.75 13.44 3.83
N THR A 141 -7.13 13.68 2.68
CA THR A 141 -7.82 14.00 1.42
C THR A 141 -8.68 12.82 0.96
N THR A 142 -8.14 11.61 1.02
CA THR A 142 -8.87 10.39 0.64
C THR A 142 -10.01 10.10 1.62
N ALA A 143 -9.76 10.28 2.92
CA ALA A 143 -10.77 10.12 3.97
C ALA A 143 -11.95 11.07 3.78
N SER A 144 -11.70 12.33 3.42
CA SER A 144 -12.78 13.28 3.08
C SER A 144 -13.57 12.82 1.85
N ALA A 145 -12.90 12.28 0.83
CA ALA A 145 -13.54 11.81 -0.39
C ALA A 145 -14.42 10.56 -0.18
N VAL A 146 -14.14 9.74 0.83
CA VAL A 146 -14.87 8.48 1.10
C VAL A 146 -15.82 8.56 2.30
N ALA A 147 -15.97 9.71 2.95
CA ALA A 147 -16.67 9.83 4.23
C ALA A 147 -18.11 9.28 4.22
N GLY A 148 -18.82 9.35 3.08
CA GLY A 148 -20.16 8.79 2.90
C GLY A 148 -20.21 7.39 2.28
N ASP A 149 -19.09 6.90 1.77
CA ASP A 149 -18.99 5.70 0.92
C ASP A 149 -18.00 4.67 1.49
N LEU A 150 -17.81 4.65 2.82
CA LEU A 150 -16.97 3.63 3.44
C LEU A 150 -17.60 2.24 3.29
N PRO A 151 -16.79 1.18 3.07
CA PRO A 151 -17.30 -0.17 3.02
C PRO A 151 -17.97 -0.56 4.34
N ALA A 152 -18.98 -1.43 4.26
CA ALA A 152 -19.81 -1.80 5.41
C ALA A 152 -18.97 -2.26 6.61
N GLY A 153 -19.29 -1.74 7.79
CA GLY A 153 -18.60 -2.06 9.04
C GLY A 153 -17.20 -1.44 9.18
N ALA A 154 -16.71 -0.70 8.19
CA ALA A 154 -15.42 -0.03 8.26
C ALA A 154 -15.50 1.35 8.92
N THR A 155 -14.44 1.71 9.63
CA THR A 155 -14.27 3.03 10.26
C THR A 155 -12.87 3.56 10.00
N LEU A 156 -12.66 4.85 10.23
CA LEU A 156 -11.35 5.50 10.10
C LEU A 156 -10.89 6.00 11.47
N LYS A 157 -9.75 5.52 11.94
CA LYS A 157 -9.09 6.01 13.16
C LYS A 157 -8.04 7.06 12.80
N TYR A 158 -8.16 8.25 13.36
CA TYR A 158 -7.13 9.29 13.21
C TYR A 158 -5.86 8.93 14.00
N LEU A 159 -4.70 9.01 13.35
CA LEU A 159 -3.38 8.67 13.92
C LEU A 159 -2.44 9.88 14.03
N GLY A 160 -2.91 11.08 13.68
CA GLY A 160 -2.10 12.29 13.71
C GLY A 160 -1.89 12.90 12.31
N ARG A 161 -0.88 13.76 12.21
CA ARG A 161 -0.50 14.41 10.94
C ARG A 161 0.93 14.07 10.59
N GLN A 162 1.20 13.89 9.31
CA GLN A 162 2.55 13.64 8.80
C GLN A 162 2.85 14.50 7.59
N ARG A 163 4.09 15.01 7.51
CA ARG A 163 4.57 15.64 6.28
C ARG A 163 4.81 14.58 5.21
N MET A 164 4.18 14.79 4.06
CA MET A 164 4.33 13.91 2.88
C MET A 164 5.38 14.44 1.90
N GLY A 165 6.10 15.50 2.27
CA GLY A 165 7.17 16.17 1.54
C GLY A 165 7.73 17.31 2.40
N ASP A 166 8.95 17.77 2.15
CA ASP A 166 9.57 18.83 2.97
C ASP A 166 8.82 20.17 2.82
N ALA A 167 8.31 20.42 1.61
CA ALA A 167 7.53 21.60 1.24
C ALA A 167 6.01 21.38 1.24
N GLU A 168 5.53 20.17 1.53
CA GLU A 168 4.10 19.85 1.50
C GLU A 168 3.42 20.16 2.86
N PRO A 169 2.14 20.55 2.84
CA PRO A 169 1.35 20.61 4.05
C PRO A 169 1.34 19.29 4.82
N GLN A 170 1.07 19.38 6.11
CA GLN A 170 0.85 18.20 6.93
C GLN A 170 -0.44 17.48 6.51
N GLU A 171 -0.32 16.24 6.03
CA GLU A 171 -1.45 15.39 5.67
C GLU A 171 -1.99 14.70 6.92
N ARG A 172 -3.32 14.64 7.10
CA ARG A 172 -3.91 13.81 8.16
C ARG A 172 -3.66 12.34 7.83
N LEU A 173 -3.25 11.58 8.83
CA LEU A 173 -3.07 10.14 8.70
C LEU A 173 -4.22 9.43 9.40
N LEU A 174 -4.89 8.55 8.67
CA LEU A 174 -5.97 7.73 9.20
C LEU A 174 -5.66 6.26 8.93
N GLN A 175 -6.09 5.39 9.84
CA GLN A 175 -6.06 3.95 9.66
C GLN A 175 -7.46 3.44 9.37
N LEU A 176 -7.57 2.58 8.36
CA LEU A 176 -8.78 1.81 8.11
C LEU A 176 -8.94 0.74 9.20
N CYS A 177 -10.11 0.70 9.80
CA CYS A 177 -10.48 -0.26 10.84
C CYS A 177 -11.74 -1.02 10.42
N HIS A 178 -11.83 -2.29 10.77
CA HIS A 178 -13.02 -3.12 10.55
C HIS A 178 -12.96 -4.30 11.54
N PRO A 179 -14.09 -4.79 12.10
CA PRO A 179 -14.09 -5.85 13.11
C PRO A 179 -13.39 -7.15 12.69
N GLY A 180 -13.41 -7.47 11.40
CA GLY A 180 -12.73 -8.64 10.83
C GLY A 180 -11.22 -8.49 10.64
N LEU A 181 -10.65 -7.29 10.81
CA LEU A 181 -9.20 -7.09 10.66
C LEU A 181 -8.46 -7.54 11.92
N ARG A 182 -7.28 -8.14 11.73
CA ARG A 182 -6.35 -8.42 12.84
C ARG A 182 -6.01 -7.09 13.52
N LYS A 183 -6.19 -6.98 14.84
CA LYS A 183 -5.91 -5.74 15.59
C LYS A 183 -4.42 -5.42 15.53
N TYR A 184 -4.04 -4.40 14.75
CA TYR A 184 -2.68 -3.84 14.79
C TYR A 184 -2.54 -2.90 15.98
N LEU A 185 -1.74 -3.32 16.97
CA LEU A 185 -1.47 -2.58 18.21
C LEU A 185 -0.08 -1.92 18.21
N GLN A 186 0.71 -2.03 17.13
CA GLN A 186 2.07 -1.48 17.10
C GLN A 186 2.09 0.01 16.72
N PRO A 187 2.87 0.86 17.43
CA PRO A 187 3.04 2.28 17.07
C PRO A 187 3.65 2.42 15.69
N LEU A 188 3.12 3.32 14.85
CA LEU A 188 3.60 3.59 13.49
C LEU A 188 5.13 3.78 13.41
N ARG A 189 5.76 3.38 12.29
CA ARG A 189 7.17 3.70 12.02
C ARG A 189 7.32 5.20 11.71
N MET A 190 7.27 6.03 12.76
CA MET A 190 7.44 7.47 12.68
C MET A 190 8.65 7.89 13.52
N PRO A 191 9.45 8.87 13.05
CA PRO A 191 10.46 9.53 13.88
C PRO A 191 9.90 10.39 15.03
N ASN A 192 8.57 10.48 15.20
CA ASN A 192 7.90 11.12 16.34
C ASN A 192 6.41 10.75 16.31
N ALA A 193 6.05 9.55 16.79
CA ALA A 193 4.65 9.18 16.95
C ALA A 193 4.12 9.77 18.27
N VAL A 194 3.24 10.76 18.19
CA VAL A 194 2.37 11.12 19.32
C VAL A 194 1.22 10.13 19.32
N LEU A 195 1.07 9.36 20.41
CA LEU A 195 0.01 8.37 20.57
C LEU A 195 -1.36 9.06 20.54
N ALA A 196 -2.12 8.88 19.45
CA ALA A 196 -3.49 9.37 19.36
C ALA A 196 -4.43 8.42 20.12
N GLU A 197 -5.06 8.96 21.17
CA GLU A 197 -6.14 8.34 21.94
C GLU A 197 -7.29 7.91 21.03
N ILE A 198 -7.86 6.75 21.34
CA ILE A 198 -9.06 6.24 20.70
C ILE A 198 -10.23 7.08 21.22
N LEU A 199 -10.75 7.99 20.40
CA LEU A 199 -12.06 8.57 20.62
C LEU A 199 -13.11 7.54 20.20
N VAL A 200 -13.60 6.78 21.18
CA VAL A 200 -14.83 5.99 21.05
C VAL A 200 -16.00 6.93 21.33
N ASN A 201 -17.00 6.91 20.47
CA ASN A 201 -18.34 7.41 20.75
C ASN A 201 -19.26 6.24 21.04
#